data_AF-A0A2U2DV40-F1
#
_entry.id   AF-A0A2U2DV40-F1
#
_cell.length_a   1.000
_cell.length_b   1.000
_cell.length_c   1.000
_cell.angle_alpha   90.00
_cell.angle_beta   90.00
_cell.angle_gamma   90.00
#
_symmetry.space_group_name_H-M   'P 1'
#
loop_
_entity.id
_entity.type
_entity.pdbx_description
1 polymer ?
#
loop_
_entity_poly.entity_id
_entity_poly.type
_entity_poly.pdbx_seq_one_letter_code
_entity_poly.pdbx_strand_id
1 'polypeptide(L)'
;MPNTSVPATGEAVPAGAADPLLSTILSYRDGCKAYADGLTEEDIDNDDTLFERTYGEQMRALTAWQDPATTPEGAIEALRLIKDERMITEPMGVAMVDAAIGYLEGKAVQQ
;
A
#
# COMPACT_ATOMS: atom_id res chain seq x y z
N MET A 1 52.41 -5.70 4.81
CA MET A 1 51.09 -5.44 4.21
C MET A 1 50.26 -6.70 4.37
N PRO A 2 49.15 -6.71 5.12
CA PRO A 2 48.20 -7.82 5.04
C PRO A 2 47.13 -7.50 3.99
N ASN A 3 47.05 -8.35 2.97
CA ASN A 3 45.88 -8.46 2.10
C ASN A 3 44.78 -9.16 2.88
N THR A 4 43.59 -8.54 2.95
CA THR A 4 42.37 -9.21 3.41
C THR A 4 41.46 -9.41 2.19
N SER A 5 41.25 -10.68 1.86
CA SER A 5 40.38 -11.16 0.80
C SER A 5 38.89 -10.98 1.16
N VAL A 6 38.13 -10.34 0.25
CA VAL A 6 36.83 -10.75 -0.39
C VAL A 6 35.63 -11.11 0.55
N PRO A 7 34.32 -10.90 0.23
CA PRO A 7 33.68 -10.44 -1.01
C PRO A 7 32.65 -9.29 -0.89
N ALA A 8 32.30 -8.74 -2.07
CA ALA A 8 31.02 -8.11 -2.33
C ALA A 8 29.86 -9.09 -2.17
N THR A 9 28.76 -8.68 -1.57
CA THR A 9 27.39 -8.92 -2.06
C THR A 9 26.51 -8.02 -1.20
N GLY A 10 26.00 -6.96 -1.81
CA GLY A 10 24.74 -6.40 -1.33
C GLY A 10 23.75 -7.54 -1.43
N GLU A 11 23.45 -8.17 -0.29
CA GLU A 11 22.31 -9.05 -0.17
C GLU A 11 21.10 -8.15 -0.36
N ALA A 12 20.74 -7.95 -1.62
CA ALA A 12 19.36 -7.79 -2.00
C ALA A 12 18.62 -8.92 -1.29
N VAL A 13 17.93 -8.56 -0.21
CA VAL A 13 16.92 -9.38 0.44
C VAL A 13 16.15 -10.04 -0.70
N PRO A 14 16.03 -11.38 -0.74
CA PRO A 14 15.34 -12.03 -1.82
C PRO A 14 13.96 -11.40 -1.88
N ALA A 15 13.66 -10.74 -3.00
CA ALA A 15 12.34 -10.27 -3.33
C ALA A 15 11.45 -11.50 -3.51
N GLY A 16 11.09 -12.15 -2.40
CA GLY A 16 9.86 -12.91 -2.33
C GLY A 16 8.79 -11.92 -2.72
N ALA A 17 8.23 -12.12 -3.92
CA ALA A 17 7.46 -11.15 -4.69
C ALA A 17 6.61 -10.27 -3.75
N ALA A 18 7.08 -9.04 -3.53
CA ALA A 18 6.39 -8.11 -2.65
C ALA A 18 4.99 -7.89 -3.22
N ASP A 19 3.96 -8.12 -2.41
CA ASP A 19 2.59 -7.95 -2.84
C ASP A 19 2.39 -6.50 -3.32
N PRO A 20 2.07 -6.28 -4.62
CA PRO A 20 1.93 -4.94 -5.16
C PRO A 20 0.85 -4.14 -4.43
N LEU A 21 -0.23 -4.81 -4.01
CA LEU A 21 -1.30 -4.18 -3.25
C LEU A 21 -0.80 -3.74 -1.88
N LEU A 22 -0.13 -4.63 -1.15
CA LEU A 22 0.42 -4.33 0.17
C LEU A 22 1.38 -3.14 0.10
N SER A 23 2.27 -3.14 -0.89
CA SER A 23 3.24 -2.06 -1.10
C SER A 23 2.53 -0.72 -1.31
N THR A 24 1.47 -0.71 -2.11
CA THR A 24 0.68 0.50 -2.39
C THR A 24 -0.08 0.98 -1.15
N ILE A 25 -0.66 0.06 -0.36
CA ILE A 25 -1.34 0.38 0.92
C ILE A 25 -0.37 1.02 1.92
N LEU A 26 0.85 0.48 2.04
CA LEU A 26 1.85 1.02 2.94
C LEU A 26 2.28 2.44 2.50
N SER A 27 2.52 2.64 1.21
CA SER A 27 2.83 3.98 0.68
C SER A 27 1.68 4.98 0.87
N TYR A 28 0.41 4.54 0.71
CA TYR A 28 -0.74 5.39 1.00
C TYR A 28 -0.76 5.85 2.46
N ARG A 29 -0.54 4.92 3.41
CA ARG A 29 -0.53 5.24 4.85
C ARG A 29 0.64 6.16 5.22
N ASP A 30 1.82 5.89 4.68
CA ASP A 30 2.99 6.76 4.87
C ASP A 30 2.72 8.16 4.31
N GLY A 31 2.06 8.26 3.16
CA GLY A 31 1.60 9.51 2.56
C GLY A 31 0.58 10.24 3.44
N CYS A 32 -0.43 9.54 3.97
CA CYS A 32 -1.42 10.12 4.89
C CYS A 32 -0.75 10.67 6.16
N LYS A 33 0.27 9.97 6.67
CA LYS A 33 1.07 10.46 7.80
C LYS A 33 1.87 11.71 7.40
N ALA A 34 2.54 11.70 6.26
CA ALA A 34 3.31 12.84 5.76
C ALA A 34 2.42 14.07 5.51
N TYR A 35 1.20 13.85 5.05
CA TYR A 35 0.17 14.87 4.92
C TYR A 35 -0.20 15.48 6.27
N ALA A 36 -0.56 14.64 7.25
CA ALA A 36 -0.93 15.10 8.58
C ALA A 36 0.21 15.84 9.30
N ASP A 37 1.45 15.37 9.14
CA ASP A 37 2.64 15.99 9.73
C ASP A 37 3.04 17.29 9.01
N GLY A 38 2.66 17.45 7.74
CA GLY A 38 3.05 18.57 6.87
C GLY A 38 2.01 19.69 6.75
N LEU A 39 0.81 19.50 7.30
CA LEU A 39 -0.29 20.45 7.22
C LEU A 39 0.01 21.72 8.05
N THR A 40 -0.13 22.89 7.44
CA THR A 40 0.07 24.20 8.09
C THR A 40 -1.22 25.03 8.12
N GLU A 41 -1.25 26.13 8.87
CA GLU A 41 -2.41 27.04 8.88
C GLU A 41 -2.72 27.63 7.50
N GLU A 42 -1.71 27.79 6.64
CA GLU A 42 -1.87 28.32 5.27
C GLU A 42 -2.60 27.33 4.34
N ASP A 43 -2.58 26.03 4.67
CA ASP A 43 -3.17 24.97 3.86
C ASP A 43 -4.66 24.71 4.21
N ILE A 44 -5.19 25.32 5.28
CA ILE A 44 -6.55 25.03 5.79
C ILE A 44 -7.64 25.26 4.73
N ASP A 45 -7.50 26.31 3.92
CA ASP A 45 -8.47 26.67 2.89
C ASP A 45 -8.18 26.02 1.52
N ASN A 46 -6.96 25.48 1.33
CA ASN A 46 -6.56 24.77 0.12
C ASN A 46 -5.27 23.94 0.37
N ASP A 47 -5.42 22.63 0.40
CA ASP A 47 -4.35 21.66 0.64
C ASP A 47 -4.00 20.82 -0.61
N ASP A 48 -4.56 21.14 -1.79
CA ASP A 48 -4.49 20.32 -3.01
C ASP A 48 -3.05 19.91 -3.37
N THR A 49 -2.10 20.85 -3.25
CA THR A 49 -0.69 20.58 -3.57
C THR A 49 -0.04 19.63 -2.56
N LEU A 50 -0.40 19.75 -1.27
CA LEU A 50 0.09 18.86 -0.22
C LEU A 50 -0.52 17.47 -0.39
N PHE A 51 -1.82 17.38 -0.68
CA PHE A 51 -2.53 16.15 -1.03
C PHE A 51 -1.84 15.42 -2.19
N GLU A 52 -1.64 16.10 -3.32
CA GLU A 52 -1.05 15.50 -4.52
C GLU A 52 0.38 15.00 -4.30
N ARG A 53 1.17 15.71 -3.49
CA ARG A 53 2.56 15.33 -3.20
C ARG A 53 2.69 14.17 -2.21
N THR A 54 1.67 13.92 -1.38
CA THR A 54 1.80 13.00 -0.24
C THR A 54 1.14 11.65 -0.49
N TYR A 55 -0.18 11.62 -0.71
CA TYR A 55 -0.93 10.37 -0.86
C TYR A 55 -1.91 10.35 -2.04
N GLY A 56 -2.11 11.47 -2.74
CA GLY A 56 -3.11 11.56 -3.82
C GLY A 56 -2.89 10.54 -4.94
N GLU A 57 -1.64 10.27 -5.31
CA GLU A 57 -1.31 9.23 -6.30
C GLU A 57 -1.72 7.83 -5.82
N GLN A 58 -1.35 7.47 -4.59
CA GLN A 58 -1.62 6.15 -4.02
C GLN A 58 -3.12 5.96 -3.79
N MET A 59 -3.84 7.00 -3.37
CA MET A 59 -5.29 6.97 -3.24
C MET A 59 -5.96 6.63 -4.58
N ARG A 60 -5.53 7.27 -5.68
CA ARG A 60 -6.06 6.97 -7.02
C ARG A 60 -5.69 5.56 -7.46
N ALA A 61 -4.47 5.12 -7.21
CA ALA A 61 -4.04 3.76 -7.53
C ALA A 61 -4.89 2.70 -6.80
N LEU A 62 -5.12 2.89 -5.50
CA LEU A 62 -5.95 1.98 -4.69
C LEU A 62 -7.44 2.06 -5.09
N THR A 63 -7.92 3.23 -5.48
CA THR A 63 -9.30 3.41 -6.00
C THR A 63 -9.52 2.68 -7.33
N ALA A 64 -8.52 2.69 -8.21
CA ALA A 64 -8.59 2.05 -9.53
C ALA A 64 -8.16 0.58 -9.53
N TRP A 65 -7.83 0.02 -8.35
CA TRP A 65 -7.28 -1.32 -8.21
C TRP A 65 -8.29 -2.38 -8.63
N GLN A 66 -7.84 -3.37 -9.41
CA GLN A 66 -8.70 -4.43 -9.98
C GLN A 66 -8.17 -5.84 -9.77
N ASP A 67 -6.89 -5.98 -9.39
CA ASP A 67 -6.27 -7.29 -9.24
C ASP A 67 -6.46 -7.83 -7.82
N PRO A 68 -6.61 -9.16 -7.65
CA PRO A 68 -6.55 -9.79 -6.34
C PRO A 68 -5.26 -9.46 -5.59
N ALA A 69 -5.32 -9.47 -4.25
CA ALA A 69 -4.10 -9.53 -3.46
C ALA A 69 -3.33 -10.82 -3.79
N THR A 70 -2.00 -10.77 -3.70
CA THR A 70 -1.15 -11.92 -4.06
C THR A 70 -0.66 -12.68 -2.83
N THR A 71 -0.79 -12.07 -1.65
CA THR A 71 -0.34 -12.62 -0.36
C THR A 71 -1.45 -12.52 0.70
N PRO A 72 -1.40 -13.36 1.75
CA PRO A 72 -2.35 -13.23 2.85
C PRO A 72 -2.17 -11.92 3.60
N GLU A 73 -0.94 -11.43 3.72
CA GLU A 73 -0.63 -10.15 4.35
C GLU A 73 -1.28 -8.99 3.57
N GLY A 74 -1.19 -8.97 2.25
CA GLY A 74 -1.84 -7.95 1.42
C GLY A 74 -3.37 -7.98 1.51
N ALA A 75 -3.98 -9.18 1.50
CA ALA A 75 -5.42 -9.32 1.67
C ALA A 75 -5.91 -8.82 3.06
N ILE A 76 -5.17 -9.15 4.12
CA ILE A 76 -5.48 -8.68 5.48
C ILE A 76 -5.33 -7.16 5.59
N GLU A 77 -4.27 -6.60 5.02
CA GLU A 77 -4.06 -5.15 5.07
C GLU A 77 -5.10 -4.36 4.26
N ALA A 78 -5.59 -4.90 3.15
CA ALA A 78 -6.72 -4.32 2.41
C ALA A 78 -7.98 -4.23 3.30
N LEU A 79 -8.32 -5.30 4.02
CA LEU A 79 -9.45 -5.32 4.96
C LEU A 79 -9.24 -4.38 6.16
N ARG A 80 -8.01 -4.29 6.69
CA ARG A 80 -7.68 -3.35 7.77
C ARG A 80 -7.84 -1.91 7.32
N LEU A 81 -7.37 -1.58 6.12
CA LEU A 81 -7.50 -0.24 5.55
C LEU A 81 -8.96 0.20 5.47
N ILE A 82 -9.87 -0.66 4.97
CA ILE A 82 -11.31 -0.37 4.92
C ILE A 82 -11.87 -0.09 6.32
N LYS A 83 -11.50 -0.92 7.29
CA LYS A 83 -11.99 -0.81 8.67
C LYS A 83 -11.53 0.49 9.33
N ASP A 84 -10.25 0.81 9.19
CA ASP A 84 -9.63 1.91 9.91
C ASP A 84 -10.05 3.28 9.31
N GLU A 85 -10.16 3.36 7.98
CA GLU A 85 -10.64 4.55 7.25
C GLU A 85 -12.17 4.62 7.10
N ARG A 86 -12.89 3.59 7.56
CA ARG A 86 -14.37 3.46 7.50
C ARG A 86 -14.95 3.56 6.07
N MET A 87 -14.22 3.07 5.08
CA MET A 87 -14.51 3.22 3.64
C MET A 87 -15.49 2.19 3.04
N ILE A 88 -16.42 1.62 3.82
CA ILE A 88 -17.20 0.44 3.39
C ILE A 88 -17.97 0.66 2.07
N THR A 89 -18.43 1.89 1.80
CA THR A 89 -19.19 2.25 0.59
C THR A 89 -18.41 3.07 -0.42
N GLU A 90 -17.14 3.38 -0.13
CA GLU A 90 -16.32 4.20 -1.02
C GLU A 90 -15.71 3.35 -2.14
N PRO A 91 -15.48 3.91 -3.34
CA PRO A 91 -14.89 3.16 -4.46
C PRO A 91 -13.57 2.46 -4.10
N MET A 92 -12.70 3.13 -3.35
CA MET A 92 -11.45 2.54 -2.85
C MET A 92 -11.71 1.38 -1.88
N GLY A 93 -12.71 1.48 -1.01
CA GLY A 93 -13.06 0.40 -0.10
C GLY A 93 -13.61 -0.82 -0.83
N VAL A 94 -14.46 -0.62 -1.85
CA VAL A 94 -14.95 -1.69 -2.71
C VAL A 94 -13.79 -2.42 -3.39
N ALA A 95 -12.84 -1.69 -3.99
CA ALA A 95 -11.65 -2.27 -4.61
C ALA A 95 -10.81 -3.11 -3.63
N MET A 96 -10.64 -2.64 -2.39
CA MET A 96 -9.91 -3.39 -1.35
C MET A 96 -10.64 -4.67 -0.92
N VAL A 97 -11.98 -4.64 -0.86
CA VAL A 97 -12.79 -5.83 -0.56
C VAL A 97 -12.62 -6.85 -1.68
N ASP A 98 -12.76 -6.41 -2.94
CA ASP A 98 -12.64 -7.28 -4.11
C ASP A 98 -11.24 -7.93 -4.18
N ALA A 99 -10.18 -7.16 -3.90
CA ALA A 99 -8.82 -7.68 -3.88
C ALA A 99 -8.62 -8.76 -2.81
N ALA A 100 -9.20 -8.58 -1.61
CA ALA A 100 -9.14 -9.57 -0.54
C ALA A 100 -9.99 -10.81 -0.85
N ILE A 101 -11.18 -10.64 -1.42
CA ILE A 101 -12.04 -11.75 -1.86
C ILE A 101 -11.33 -12.58 -2.93
N GLY A 102 -10.77 -11.94 -3.96
CA GLY A 102 -10.08 -12.65 -5.05
C GLY A 102 -8.92 -13.52 -4.54
N TYR A 103 -8.18 -13.05 -3.53
CA TYR A 103 -7.14 -13.85 -2.89
C TYR A 103 -7.70 -15.09 -2.17
N LEU A 104 -8.79 -14.92 -1.42
CA LEU A 104 -9.42 -16.00 -0.65
C LEU A 104 -10.08 -17.05 -1.56
N GLU A 105 -10.76 -16.61 -2.62
CA GLU A 105 -11.36 -17.50 -3.62
C GLU A 105 -10.29 -18.27 -4.39
N GLY A 106 -9.20 -17.60 -4.78
CA GLY A 106 -8.05 -18.25 -5.42
C GLY A 106 -7.46 -19.38 -4.56
N LYS A 107 -7.45 -19.21 -3.23
CA LYS A 107 -7.05 -20.28 -2.29
C LYS A 107 -8.05 -21.43 -2.18
N ALA A 108 -9.34 -21.15 -2.28
CA ALA A 108 -10.38 -22.17 -2.19
C ALA A 108 -10.40 -23.10 -3.41
N VAL A 109 -10.02 -22.61 -4.60
CA VAL A 109 -9.95 -23.40 -5.85
C VAL A 109 -8.72 -24.31 -5.91
N GLN A 110 -7.68 -24.03 -5.10
CA GLN A 110 -6.42 -24.78 -5.07
C GLN A 110 -6.41 -25.93 -4.03
N GLN A 111 -7.51 -26.14 -3.31
CA GLN A 111 -7.68 -27.22 -2.31
C GLN A 111 -8.59 -28.32 -2.85
#